data_AF-A0A1F4XK32-F1
#
_entry.id   AF-A0A1F4XK32-F1
#
_cell.length_a   1.000
_cell.length_b   1.000
_cell.length_c   1.000
_cell.angle_alpha   90.00
_cell.angle_beta   90.00
_cell.angle_gamma   90.00
#
_symmetry.space_group_name_H-M   'P 1'
#
loop_
_entity.id
_entity.type
_entity.pdbx_description
1 polymer ?
#
loop_
_entity_poly.entity_id
_entity_poly.type
_entity_poly.pdbx_seq_one_letter_code
_entity_poly.pdbx_strand_id
1 'polypeptide(L)'
;MFKRLLTRLAIIMVVLSAMPTAQAFIFIPLFFGPNVTMTSPKDQERIVFDFGSATSTRTIVVMFDRRVDFVGSASDAIEVTNTTDTSLVVPTSVEAFRNMLFFTSDAFTYSGAGKEYEAKIIASKVKDASTGTLMTSNYVWTFEIVNPSLFVPENSPRISVEKNTSTPGVTVGSTDETATYKITVTNNGEYDLTDLTIKDVLPPGFTFDSIVSASGISTSGTSIVTFTAGALPTGNSTIITFKAKVPAGDNSSSDPIVPAGTYHNSVMVYGHFVPTGNGVGQYPDPVVSDYDDNRESDEDVAITRSTPSPTPTPTPSPTSTAFPHPASDPLTCLSLGGATSINFTDVSGSDPQRPYIDFLSSTVFADNPSTRLSKGYTDGSFGVNNTLTRFELTKMALGGNCMNYVGSPAPNTFFNDVPKDNSEMSLVIGKAYAEGIVSGIGDRFYPNIPVTYGEMVKILVGAGVYFNHGTPVTAQADSLTCITDESFRQFAEHATRMNLVNLGPGNCFPQNNQVIRRYMAQAVARYIAWLKNITLP
;
A
#
# COMPACT_ATOMS: atom_id res chain seq x y z
N MET A 1 -50.30 -1.62 6.12
CA MET A 1 -48.98 -1.21 5.57
C MET A 1 -48.59 -1.97 4.29
N PHE A 2 -49.55 -2.52 3.53
CA PHE A 2 -49.33 -3.29 2.28
C PHE A 2 -50.11 -2.68 1.09
N LYS A 3 -50.38 -1.37 1.14
CA LYS A 3 -51.28 -0.66 0.21
C LYS A 3 -50.67 0.56 -0.50
N ARG A 4 -49.38 0.85 -0.29
CA ARG A 4 -48.66 1.95 -1.00
C ARG A 4 -47.67 1.46 -2.07
N LEU A 5 -47.41 0.15 -2.18
CA LEU A 5 -46.52 -0.41 -3.21
C LEU A 5 -47.26 -0.77 -4.51
N LEU A 6 -48.57 -1.06 -4.46
CA LEU A 6 -49.36 -1.40 -5.66
C LEU A 6 -49.82 -0.19 -6.50
N THR A 7 -49.78 1.03 -5.97
CA THR A 7 -50.28 2.21 -6.71
C THR A 7 -49.27 2.74 -7.73
N ARG A 8 -47.98 2.36 -7.64
CA ARG A 8 -46.96 2.74 -8.63
C ARG A 8 -46.78 1.72 -9.77
N LEU A 9 -47.19 0.46 -9.58
CA LEU A 9 -47.17 -0.54 -10.66
C LEU A 9 -48.38 -0.43 -11.60
N ALA A 10 -49.50 0.14 -11.15
CA ALA A 10 -50.74 0.20 -11.94
C ALA A 10 -50.80 1.37 -12.94
N ILE A 11 -49.96 2.41 -12.81
CA ILE A 11 -49.98 3.56 -13.73
C ILE A 11 -49.28 3.25 -15.06
N ILE A 12 -48.44 2.21 -15.13
CA ILE A 12 -47.76 1.80 -16.37
C ILE A 12 -48.63 0.83 -17.20
N MET A 13 -49.70 0.27 -16.63
CA MET A 13 -50.52 -0.78 -17.27
C MET A 13 -51.94 -0.32 -17.67
N VAL A 14 -52.14 0.98 -17.94
CA VAL A 14 -53.46 1.50 -18.41
C VAL A 14 -53.39 2.24 -19.75
N VAL A 15 -52.21 2.35 -20.40
CA VAL A 15 -52.13 2.88 -21.77
C VAL A 15 -51.69 1.77 -22.73
N LEU A 16 -52.45 0.68 -22.79
CA LEU A 16 -52.27 -0.34 -23.82
C LEU A 16 -53.60 -0.96 -24.25
N SER A 17 -54.55 -0.12 -24.68
CA SER A 17 -55.71 -0.59 -25.42
C SER A 17 -56.30 0.50 -26.33
N ALA A 18 -55.51 0.93 -27.32
CA ALA A 18 -55.98 1.40 -28.63
C ALA A 18 -54.84 2.14 -29.33
N MET A 19 -54.22 1.52 -30.34
CA MET A 19 -53.96 2.09 -31.67
C MET A 19 -52.94 1.23 -32.44
N PRO A 20 -53.16 0.94 -33.73
CA PRO A 20 -52.19 0.29 -34.58
C PRO A 20 -51.31 1.34 -35.24
N THR A 21 -49.99 1.13 -35.20
CA THR A 21 -48.97 1.44 -36.24
C THR A 21 -47.63 1.68 -35.56
N ALA A 22 -46.57 1.16 -36.19
CA ALA A 22 -45.21 1.14 -35.70
C ALA A 22 -44.69 2.54 -35.32
N GLN A 23 -44.48 2.76 -34.02
CA GLN A 23 -43.48 3.70 -33.54
C GLN A 23 -42.46 2.89 -32.75
N ALA A 24 -41.20 2.97 -33.17
CA ALA A 24 -40.09 2.44 -32.43
C ALA A 24 -40.11 3.06 -31.02
N PHE A 25 -40.45 2.26 -30.02
CA PHE A 25 -40.22 2.62 -28.63
C PHE A 25 -38.72 2.73 -28.45
N ILE A 26 -38.21 3.96 -28.41
CA ILE A 26 -36.88 4.23 -27.90
C ILE A 26 -36.94 3.85 -26.41
N PHE A 27 -36.46 2.65 -26.09
CA PHE A 27 -36.07 2.33 -24.72
C PHE A 27 -34.94 3.28 -24.38
N ILE A 28 -35.25 4.39 -23.71
CA ILE A 28 -34.23 5.17 -23.02
C ILE A 28 -33.78 4.27 -21.87
N PRO A 29 -32.53 3.77 -21.84
CA PRO A 29 -32.06 3.02 -20.70
C PRO A 29 -32.20 3.93 -19.48
N LEU A 30 -32.86 3.45 -18.43
CA LEU A 30 -32.79 4.10 -17.12
C LEU A 30 -31.34 3.94 -16.63
N PHE A 31 -30.50 4.93 -16.93
CA PHE A 31 -29.16 5.00 -16.38
C PHE A 31 -29.29 5.37 -14.90
N PHE A 32 -29.08 4.40 -14.02
CA PHE A 32 -28.91 4.63 -12.59
C PHE A 32 -27.44 4.95 -12.33
N GLY A 33 -27.14 5.99 -11.55
CA GLY A 33 -25.79 6.31 -11.12
C GLY A 33 -25.20 5.29 -10.13
N PRO A 34 -24.00 5.55 -9.60
CA PRO A 34 -23.30 4.62 -8.73
C PRO A 34 -24.04 4.41 -7.40
N ASN A 35 -23.84 3.25 -6.78
CA ASN A 35 -24.37 2.92 -5.45
C ASN A 35 -23.25 2.48 -4.53
N VAL A 36 -23.33 2.86 -3.25
CA VAL A 36 -22.43 2.32 -2.22
C VAL A 36 -22.80 0.86 -1.97
N THR A 37 -21.80 -0.01 -2.02
CA THR A 37 -21.95 -1.48 -1.86
C THR A 37 -21.34 -1.99 -0.57
N MET A 38 -20.40 -1.23 0.00
CA MET A 38 -19.78 -1.50 1.29
C MET A 38 -19.12 -0.24 1.85
N THR A 39 -19.08 -0.13 3.18
CA THR A 39 -18.26 0.84 3.90
C THR A 39 -17.42 0.13 4.95
N SER A 40 -16.33 0.77 5.33
CA SER A 40 -15.48 0.41 6.45
C SER A 40 -15.12 1.65 7.24
N PRO A 41 -15.54 1.75 8.50
CA PRO A 41 -16.45 0.83 9.17
C PRO A 41 -17.83 0.79 8.49
N LYS A 42 -18.55 -0.32 8.70
CA LYS A 42 -19.97 -0.44 8.40
C LYS A 42 -20.78 0.44 9.35
N ASP A 43 -22.03 0.68 9.00
CA ASP A 43 -22.99 1.29 9.90
C ASP A 43 -22.98 0.63 11.29
N GLN A 44 -22.82 1.46 12.32
CA GLN A 44 -22.71 1.13 13.74
C GLN A 44 -21.49 0.30 14.16
N GLU A 45 -20.44 0.26 13.36
CA GLU A 45 -19.21 -0.48 13.68
C GLU A 45 -18.20 0.38 14.46
N ARG A 46 -17.35 -0.30 15.25
CA ARG A 46 -16.32 0.32 16.09
C ARG A 46 -14.94 0.21 15.47
N ILE A 47 -14.19 1.31 15.52
CA ILE A 47 -12.76 1.36 15.22
C ILE A 47 -11.98 1.30 16.54
N VAL A 48 -11.17 0.26 16.70
CA VAL A 48 -10.36 0.04 17.91
C VAL A 48 -8.90 0.43 17.63
N PHE A 49 -8.30 1.20 18.54
CA PHE A 49 -6.87 1.53 18.47
C PHE A 49 -6.02 0.55 19.26
N ASP A 50 -4.79 0.30 18.79
CA ASP A 50 -3.83 -0.51 19.53
C ASP A 50 -3.34 0.26 20.75
N PHE A 51 -3.06 -0.43 21.86
CA PHE A 51 -2.52 0.20 23.05
C PHE A 51 -1.16 0.83 22.74
N GLY A 52 -1.03 2.15 22.90
CA GLY A 52 0.21 2.89 22.57
C GLY A 52 0.26 3.49 21.16
N SER A 53 -0.72 3.24 20.28
CA SER A 53 -0.79 3.85 18.94
C SER A 53 -1.37 5.29 18.95
N ALA A 54 -0.99 6.11 19.94
CA ALA A 54 -1.67 7.36 20.27
C ALA A 54 -1.67 8.43 19.15
N THR A 55 -0.96 8.20 18.04
CA THR A 55 -0.75 9.17 16.96
C THR A 55 -1.16 8.68 15.56
N SER A 56 -1.68 7.46 15.39
CA SER A 56 -2.14 7.01 14.07
C SER A 56 -3.55 7.52 13.78
N THR A 57 -3.75 8.09 12.59
CA THR A 57 -5.08 8.35 12.04
C THR A 57 -5.59 7.10 11.33
N ARG A 58 -6.91 6.86 11.38
CA ARG A 58 -7.53 5.73 10.66
C ARG A 58 -8.13 6.22 9.34
N THR A 59 -7.99 5.39 8.32
CA THR A 59 -8.60 5.61 7.00
C THR A 59 -9.93 4.88 6.92
N ILE A 60 -10.96 5.63 6.57
CA ILE A 60 -12.30 5.14 6.31
C ILE A 60 -12.43 4.87 4.81
N VAL A 61 -13.08 3.77 4.44
CA VAL A 61 -13.15 3.30 3.05
C VAL A 61 -14.61 3.09 2.65
N VAL A 62 -14.96 3.55 1.45
CA VAL A 62 -16.28 3.39 0.83
C VAL A 62 -16.10 2.74 -0.53
N MET A 63 -16.81 1.66 -0.80
CA MET A 63 -16.79 0.94 -2.06
C MET A 63 -18.11 1.12 -2.82
N PHE A 64 -18.01 1.39 -4.11
CA PHE A 64 -19.11 1.59 -5.05
C PHE A 64 -19.26 0.39 -5.99
N ASP A 65 -20.47 0.20 -6.53
CA ASP A 65 -20.80 -0.84 -7.51
C ASP A 65 -20.12 -0.66 -8.87
N ARG A 66 -19.49 0.51 -9.08
CA ARG A 66 -18.84 0.91 -10.32
C ARG A 66 -17.82 2.01 -10.07
N ARG A 67 -17.02 2.31 -11.09
CA ARG A 67 -16.06 3.42 -11.05
C ARG A 67 -16.78 4.75 -10.86
N VAL A 68 -16.26 5.58 -9.95
CA VAL A 68 -16.82 6.88 -9.62
C VAL A 68 -15.85 8.01 -9.94
N ASP A 69 -16.41 9.14 -10.33
CA ASP A 69 -15.77 10.46 -10.40
C ASP A 69 -16.55 11.44 -9.53
N PHE A 70 -15.98 12.62 -9.27
CA PHE A 70 -16.62 13.65 -8.46
C PHE A 70 -16.99 14.90 -9.23
N VAL A 71 -18.01 15.60 -8.73
CA VAL A 71 -18.39 16.95 -9.16
C VAL A 71 -17.68 17.96 -8.27
N GLY A 72 -16.54 18.46 -8.73
CA GLY A 72 -15.66 19.33 -7.95
C GLY A 72 -14.55 18.52 -7.27
N SER A 73 -14.17 18.91 -6.06
CA SER A 73 -13.17 18.18 -5.26
C SER A 73 -13.78 16.90 -4.68
N ALA A 74 -12.97 15.85 -4.51
CA ALA A 74 -13.37 14.63 -3.81
C ALA A 74 -13.82 14.92 -2.36
N SER A 75 -13.22 15.95 -1.72
CA SER A 75 -13.61 16.40 -0.39
C SER A 75 -15.05 16.89 -0.29
N ASP A 76 -15.63 17.37 -1.40
CA ASP A 76 -17.03 17.81 -1.42
C ASP A 76 -18.00 16.63 -1.40
N ALA A 77 -17.53 15.41 -1.67
CA ALA A 77 -18.38 14.24 -1.79
C ALA A 77 -18.73 13.60 -0.45
N ILE A 78 -18.11 14.03 0.66
CA ILE A 78 -18.24 13.44 1.98
C ILE A 78 -18.44 14.52 3.05
N GLU A 79 -19.47 14.35 3.88
CA GLU A 79 -19.68 15.10 5.11
C GLU A 79 -19.47 14.16 6.30
N VAL A 80 -18.72 14.61 7.31
CA VAL A 80 -18.55 13.85 8.57
C VAL A 80 -18.92 14.73 9.74
N THR A 81 -19.76 14.22 10.63
CA THR A 81 -20.16 14.91 11.86
C THR A 81 -19.83 14.03 13.05
N ASN A 82 -19.17 14.58 14.07
CA ASN A 82 -19.10 13.94 15.38
C ASN A 82 -20.47 14.12 16.05
N THR A 83 -21.22 13.04 16.21
CA THR A 83 -22.59 13.09 16.75
C THR A 83 -22.60 13.26 18.27
N THR A 84 -21.48 13.01 18.95
CA THR A 84 -21.37 13.17 20.41
C THR A 84 -21.36 14.64 20.83
N ASP A 85 -20.68 15.50 20.06
CA ASP A 85 -20.59 16.94 20.32
C ASP A 85 -21.18 17.81 19.19
N THR A 86 -21.79 17.19 18.19
CA THR A 86 -22.41 17.82 17.01
C THR A 86 -21.46 18.65 16.13
N SER A 87 -20.15 18.50 16.31
CA SER A 87 -19.16 19.24 15.52
C SER A 87 -18.96 18.63 14.13
N LEU A 88 -18.76 19.50 13.13
CA LEU A 88 -18.35 19.08 11.80
C LEU A 88 -16.89 18.64 11.84
N VAL A 89 -16.62 17.46 11.29
CA VAL A 89 -15.27 16.92 11.14
C VAL A 89 -14.83 17.17 9.70
N VAL A 90 -13.73 17.91 9.54
CA VAL A 90 -13.11 18.11 8.23
C VAL A 90 -12.12 16.96 8.00
N PRO A 91 -12.31 16.13 6.96
CA PRO A 91 -11.32 15.13 6.61
C PRO A 91 -9.99 15.79 6.22
N THR A 92 -8.87 15.23 6.68
CA THR A 92 -7.52 15.69 6.35
C THR A 92 -7.06 15.19 4.99
N SER A 93 -7.57 14.02 4.56
CA SER A 93 -7.50 13.60 3.16
C SER A 93 -8.83 13.00 2.72
N VAL A 94 -9.19 13.24 1.46
CA VAL A 94 -10.24 12.52 0.75
C VAL A 94 -9.69 12.18 -0.62
N GLU A 95 -9.54 10.89 -0.87
CA GLU A 95 -9.00 10.36 -2.11
C GLU A 95 -10.03 9.43 -2.70
N ALA A 96 -10.07 9.36 -4.03
CA ALA A 96 -10.76 8.24 -4.66
C ALA A 96 -9.88 7.59 -5.67
N PHE A 97 -10.15 6.31 -5.79
CA PHE A 97 -9.43 5.44 -6.65
C PHE A 97 -10.41 4.40 -7.17
N ARG A 98 -10.64 4.45 -8.48
CA ARG A 98 -11.56 3.56 -9.19
C ARG A 98 -13.00 3.62 -8.65
N ASN A 99 -13.46 2.53 -8.04
CA ASN A 99 -14.78 2.40 -7.44
C ASN A 99 -14.71 2.57 -5.91
N MET A 100 -13.69 3.25 -5.39
CA MET A 100 -13.48 3.42 -3.96
C MET A 100 -13.20 4.88 -3.60
N LEU A 101 -13.71 5.30 -2.45
CA LEU A 101 -13.38 6.57 -1.80
C LEU A 101 -12.74 6.24 -0.45
N PHE A 102 -11.64 6.92 -0.16
CA PHE A 102 -10.88 6.84 1.09
C PHE A 102 -10.94 8.21 1.74
N PHE A 103 -11.12 8.26 3.05
CA PHE A 103 -10.96 9.51 3.78
C PHE A 103 -10.33 9.29 5.15
N THR A 104 -9.50 10.24 5.56
CA THR A 104 -8.84 10.26 6.87
C THR A 104 -9.18 11.56 7.59
N SER A 105 -9.06 11.58 8.92
CA SER A 105 -9.15 12.81 9.71
C SER A 105 -8.31 12.66 10.97
N ASP A 106 -7.77 13.78 11.45
CA ASP A 106 -7.10 13.85 12.77
C ASP A 106 -8.10 13.61 13.93
N ALA A 107 -9.40 13.73 13.64
CA ALA A 107 -10.45 13.32 14.57
C ALA A 107 -10.54 11.78 14.68
N PHE A 108 -10.02 11.03 13.72
CA PHE A 108 -10.00 9.58 13.72
C PHE A 108 -8.72 9.04 14.36
N THR A 109 -8.49 9.43 15.61
CA THR A 109 -7.30 9.07 16.38
C THR A 109 -7.70 8.46 17.72
N TYR A 110 -6.73 7.89 18.43
CA TYR A 110 -6.90 7.40 19.79
C TYR A 110 -7.51 8.47 20.74
N SER A 111 -7.14 9.74 20.58
CA SER A 111 -7.69 10.85 21.38
C SER A 111 -9.17 11.15 21.09
N GLY A 112 -9.67 10.68 19.96
CA GLY A 112 -11.08 10.71 19.58
C GLY A 112 -11.91 9.56 20.16
N ALA A 113 -11.34 8.70 21.01
CA ALA A 113 -12.06 7.58 21.59
C ALA A 113 -13.26 7.98 22.47
N GLY A 114 -14.32 7.18 22.42
CA GLY A 114 -15.61 7.42 23.05
C GLY A 114 -16.52 8.36 22.26
N LYS A 115 -16.17 8.69 21.01
CA LYS A 115 -16.96 9.55 20.12
C LYS A 115 -17.61 8.72 19.02
N GLU A 116 -18.84 9.07 18.71
CA GLU A 116 -19.60 8.57 17.57
C GLU A 116 -19.54 9.58 16.41
N TYR A 117 -19.48 9.04 15.19
CA TYR A 117 -19.40 9.81 13.96
C TYR A 117 -20.50 9.36 13.00
N GLU A 118 -21.10 10.31 12.30
CA GLU A 118 -21.98 10.10 11.15
C GLU A 118 -21.23 10.56 9.89
N ALA A 119 -21.11 9.67 8.92
CA ALA A 119 -20.54 9.96 7.62
C ALA A 119 -21.61 9.89 6.53
N LYS A 120 -21.55 10.82 5.58
CA LYS A 120 -22.55 10.98 4.53
C LYS A 120 -21.92 11.24 3.17
N ILE A 121 -22.11 10.30 2.24
CA ILE A 121 -21.79 10.52 0.82
C ILE A 121 -22.89 11.38 0.19
N ILE A 122 -22.48 12.50 -0.41
CA ILE A 122 -23.38 13.45 -1.06
C ILE A 122 -23.65 12.99 -2.50
N ALA A 123 -24.90 12.61 -2.79
CA ALA A 123 -25.26 12.05 -4.09
C ALA A 123 -25.02 12.98 -5.27
N SER A 124 -25.26 14.28 -5.10
CA SER A 124 -25.04 15.29 -6.14
C SER A 124 -23.56 15.53 -6.46
N LYS A 125 -22.64 14.91 -5.70
CA LYS A 125 -21.20 15.10 -5.82
C LYS A 125 -20.47 13.88 -6.35
N VAL A 126 -21.14 12.74 -6.46
CA VAL A 126 -20.56 11.49 -6.96
C VAL A 126 -21.29 11.07 -8.22
N LYS A 127 -20.53 10.80 -9.28
CA LYS A 127 -21.06 10.36 -10.58
C LYS A 127 -20.35 9.10 -11.05
N ASP A 128 -21.03 8.34 -11.90
CA ASP A 128 -20.45 7.27 -12.69
C ASP A 128 -19.38 7.87 -13.61
N ALA A 129 -18.16 7.32 -13.58
CA ALA A 129 -17.03 7.86 -14.35
C ALA A 129 -17.20 7.67 -15.87
N SER A 130 -17.99 6.68 -16.30
CA SER A 130 -18.19 6.36 -17.72
C SER A 130 -19.36 7.12 -18.32
N THR A 131 -20.47 7.21 -17.59
CA THR A 131 -21.73 7.80 -18.09
C THR A 131 -21.97 9.22 -17.59
N GLY A 132 -21.25 9.66 -16.55
CA GLY A 132 -21.47 10.93 -15.88
C GLY A 132 -22.75 11.00 -15.03
N THR A 133 -23.48 9.89 -14.91
CA THR A 133 -24.75 9.81 -14.17
C THR A 133 -24.50 9.93 -12.67
N LEU A 134 -25.18 10.87 -12.01
CA LEU A 134 -25.06 11.10 -10.56
C LEU A 134 -25.70 9.99 -9.74
N MET A 135 -25.18 9.77 -8.52
CA MET A 135 -25.86 8.96 -7.52
C MET A 135 -27.30 9.44 -7.31
N THR A 136 -28.19 8.51 -6.99
CA THR A 136 -29.63 8.82 -6.88
C THR A 136 -30.03 9.30 -5.48
N SER A 137 -29.29 8.94 -4.44
CA SER A 137 -29.58 9.30 -3.06
C SER A 137 -28.32 9.32 -2.19
N ASN A 138 -28.31 10.18 -1.18
CA ASN A 138 -27.22 10.23 -0.21
C ASN A 138 -27.11 8.90 0.53
N TYR A 139 -25.89 8.50 0.85
CA TYR A 139 -25.62 7.33 1.68
C TYR A 139 -25.08 7.77 3.03
N VAL A 140 -25.73 7.35 4.12
CA VAL A 140 -25.39 7.75 5.49
C VAL A 140 -25.12 6.50 6.31
N TRP A 141 -24.06 6.52 7.12
CA TRP A 141 -23.76 5.47 8.09
C TRP A 141 -23.05 6.08 9.31
N THR A 142 -23.10 5.38 10.44
CA THR A 142 -22.41 5.79 11.66
C THR A 142 -21.30 4.82 12.06
N PHE A 143 -20.34 5.30 12.85
CA PHE A 143 -19.32 4.47 13.46
C PHE A 143 -18.77 5.11 14.74
N GLU A 144 -18.16 4.32 15.60
CA GLU A 144 -17.63 4.76 16.89
C GLU A 144 -16.12 4.53 16.96
N ILE A 145 -15.38 5.45 17.55
CA ILE A 145 -13.98 5.22 17.90
C ILE A 145 -13.89 4.84 19.35
N VAL A 146 -13.20 3.75 19.67
CA VAL A 146 -13.08 3.26 21.05
C VAL A 146 -11.63 3.09 21.49
N ASN A 147 -11.39 3.29 22.78
CA ASN A 147 -10.10 3.06 23.43
C ASN A 147 -10.05 1.61 23.95
N PRO A 148 -8.92 0.87 23.81
CA PRO A 148 -8.71 -0.35 24.58
C PRO A 148 -8.89 -0.10 26.09
N SER A 149 -9.75 -0.90 26.73
CA SER A 149 -9.88 -0.87 28.20
C SER A 149 -8.55 -1.24 28.85
N LEU A 150 -8.15 -0.50 29.89
CA LEU A 150 -6.86 -0.51 30.61
C LEU A 150 -6.35 -1.87 31.18
N PHE A 151 -6.98 -3.01 30.88
CA PHE A 151 -6.67 -4.31 31.48
C PHE A 151 -6.90 -5.52 30.55
N VAL A 152 -6.52 -5.44 29.28
CA VAL A 152 -6.37 -6.65 28.44
C VAL A 152 -5.10 -6.50 27.57
N PRO A 153 -4.16 -7.47 27.60
CA PRO A 153 -3.04 -7.48 26.66
C PRO A 153 -3.52 -7.54 25.21
N GLU A 154 -2.70 -6.94 24.35
CA GLU A 154 -2.71 -6.90 22.88
C GLU A 154 -3.38 -8.11 22.20
N ASN A 155 -4.59 -7.93 21.66
CA ASN A 155 -5.15 -8.85 20.67
C ASN A 155 -5.96 -8.06 19.64
N SER A 156 -5.27 -7.49 18.67
CA SER A 156 -5.91 -6.76 17.58
C SER A 156 -6.22 -7.69 16.40
N PRO A 157 -7.45 -7.66 15.89
CA PRO A 157 -7.77 -8.38 14.67
C PRO A 157 -6.99 -7.77 13.49
N ARG A 158 -6.31 -8.62 12.71
CA ARG A 158 -5.52 -8.17 11.56
C ARG A 158 -5.77 -9.08 10.38
N ILE A 159 -6.41 -8.56 9.34
CA ILE A 159 -6.58 -9.28 8.08
C ILE A 159 -5.50 -8.81 7.11
N SER A 160 -5.08 -9.62 6.15
CA SER A 160 -4.48 -9.12 4.93
C SER A 160 -5.17 -9.76 3.74
N VAL A 161 -5.38 -9.00 2.68
CA VAL A 161 -5.81 -9.54 1.39
C VAL A 161 -4.76 -9.26 0.33
N GLU A 162 -4.58 -10.21 -0.57
CA GLU A 162 -3.81 -10.10 -1.79
C GLU A 162 -4.69 -10.58 -2.94
N LYS A 163 -4.59 -9.94 -4.10
CA LYS A 163 -5.31 -10.34 -5.30
C LYS A 163 -4.43 -10.22 -6.51
N ASN A 164 -4.41 -11.27 -7.31
CA ASN A 164 -3.62 -11.40 -8.53
C ASN A 164 -4.50 -11.91 -9.67
N THR A 165 -4.17 -11.60 -10.92
CA THR A 165 -4.69 -12.32 -12.10
C THR A 165 -3.57 -13.15 -12.72
N SER A 166 -3.90 -14.36 -13.18
CA SER A 166 -2.97 -15.17 -14.00
C SER A 166 -3.19 -14.96 -15.50
N THR A 167 -4.11 -14.06 -15.87
CA THR A 167 -4.42 -13.68 -17.24
C THR A 167 -3.93 -12.24 -17.48
N PRO A 168 -2.87 -12.03 -18.27
CA PRO A 168 -2.26 -10.71 -18.51
C PRO A 168 -3.11 -9.80 -19.40
N GLY A 169 -4.16 -10.33 -20.04
CA GLY A 169 -5.08 -9.52 -20.82
C GLY A 169 -6.21 -10.35 -21.39
N VAL A 170 -7.33 -9.67 -21.64
CA VAL A 170 -8.51 -10.21 -22.32
C VAL A 170 -8.80 -9.27 -23.48
N THR A 171 -8.97 -9.79 -24.69
CA THR A 171 -9.37 -9.02 -25.87
C THR A 171 -10.83 -9.31 -26.18
N VAL A 172 -11.65 -8.28 -26.31
CA VAL A 172 -13.02 -8.49 -26.76
C VAL A 172 -13.00 -8.88 -28.24
N GLY A 173 -13.26 -10.15 -28.53
CA GLY A 173 -13.30 -10.73 -29.87
C GLY A 173 -14.66 -11.34 -30.23
N SER A 174 -14.70 -12.17 -31.27
CA SER A 174 -15.91 -12.87 -31.73
C SER A 174 -16.31 -14.08 -30.87
N THR A 175 -15.55 -14.35 -29.79
CA THR A 175 -15.79 -15.43 -28.82
C THR A 175 -15.64 -14.90 -27.41
N ASP A 176 -16.32 -15.53 -26.45
CA ASP A 176 -16.14 -15.23 -25.02
C ASP A 176 -14.67 -15.44 -24.63
N GLU A 177 -14.14 -14.52 -23.82
CA GLU A 177 -12.81 -14.66 -23.23
C GLU A 177 -12.89 -14.60 -21.70
N THR A 178 -11.95 -15.25 -21.01
CA THR A 178 -11.95 -15.37 -19.55
C THR A 178 -10.64 -14.88 -18.93
N ALA A 179 -10.74 -14.06 -17.87
CA ALA A 179 -9.65 -13.78 -16.95
C ALA A 179 -9.74 -14.67 -15.71
N THR A 180 -8.60 -15.16 -15.23
CA THR A 180 -8.52 -15.94 -13.98
C THR A 180 -7.92 -15.08 -12.87
N TYR A 181 -8.67 -14.93 -11.78
CA TYR A 181 -8.27 -14.18 -10.59
C TYR A 181 -7.98 -15.13 -9.43
N LYS A 182 -7.02 -14.74 -8.57
CA LYS A 182 -6.65 -15.40 -7.33
C LYS A 182 -6.67 -14.39 -6.20
N ILE A 183 -7.51 -14.61 -5.19
CA ILE A 183 -7.55 -13.85 -3.93
C ILE A 183 -6.95 -14.71 -2.83
N THR A 184 -6.01 -14.16 -2.07
CA THR A 184 -5.50 -14.75 -0.84
C THR A 184 -5.92 -13.87 0.33
N VAL A 185 -6.63 -14.42 1.30
CA VAL A 185 -6.97 -13.75 2.55
C VAL A 185 -6.25 -14.44 3.70
N THR A 186 -5.52 -13.69 4.51
CA THR A 186 -4.80 -14.22 5.68
C THR A 186 -5.31 -13.56 6.95
N ASN A 187 -5.57 -14.37 7.97
CA ASN A 187 -5.79 -13.88 9.31
C ASN A 187 -4.46 -13.73 10.04
N ASN A 188 -3.94 -12.51 10.10
CA ASN A 188 -2.74 -12.13 10.83
C ASN A 188 -3.04 -11.64 12.26
N GLY A 189 -4.29 -11.72 12.71
CA GLY A 189 -4.72 -11.34 14.05
C GLY A 189 -4.65 -12.53 15.01
N GLU A 190 -4.78 -12.24 16.30
CA GLU A 190 -4.59 -13.25 17.35
C GLU A 190 -5.85 -14.10 17.66
N TYR A 191 -6.95 -13.81 16.98
CA TYR A 191 -8.20 -14.58 17.09
C TYR A 191 -8.63 -15.15 15.75
N ASP A 192 -9.24 -16.33 15.80
CA ASP A 192 -9.94 -16.93 14.67
C ASP A 192 -11.01 -15.96 14.15
N LEU A 193 -11.00 -15.74 12.84
CA LEU A 193 -12.09 -15.05 12.18
C LEU A 193 -13.23 -16.03 11.92
N THR A 194 -14.45 -15.53 11.95
CA THR A 194 -15.71 -16.21 11.65
C THR A 194 -16.48 -15.34 10.65
N ASP A 195 -17.45 -15.91 9.94
CA ASP A 195 -18.30 -15.17 8.99
C ASP A 195 -17.50 -14.28 8.01
N LEU A 196 -16.41 -14.83 7.46
CA LEU A 196 -15.52 -14.11 6.55
C LEU A 196 -16.28 -13.80 5.26
N THR A 197 -16.35 -12.53 4.89
CA THR A 197 -16.99 -12.03 3.67
C THR A 197 -15.96 -11.30 2.82
N ILE A 198 -15.84 -11.71 1.56
CA ILE A 198 -14.93 -11.15 0.56
C ILE A 198 -15.80 -10.65 -0.60
N LYS A 199 -15.76 -9.36 -0.90
CA LYS A 199 -16.44 -8.78 -2.05
C LYS A 199 -15.45 -8.31 -3.09
N ASP A 200 -15.71 -8.70 -4.32
CA ASP A 200 -14.88 -8.43 -5.49
C ASP A 200 -15.72 -7.74 -6.56
N VAL A 201 -15.40 -6.50 -6.91
CA VAL A 201 -16.14 -5.73 -7.92
C VAL A 201 -15.44 -5.88 -9.26
N LEU A 202 -15.98 -6.75 -10.11
CA LEU A 202 -15.36 -7.08 -11.39
C LEU A 202 -15.23 -5.84 -12.29
N PRO A 203 -14.20 -5.79 -13.16
CA PRO A 203 -14.06 -4.72 -14.12
C PRO A 203 -15.33 -4.56 -14.98
N PRO A 204 -15.66 -3.34 -15.43
CA PRO A 204 -16.76 -3.13 -16.36
C PRO A 204 -16.68 -4.08 -17.56
N GLY A 205 -17.80 -4.71 -17.91
CA GLY A 205 -17.88 -5.70 -19.00
C GLY A 205 -17.60 -7.15 -18.58
N PHE A 206 -17.07 -7.41 -17.37
CA PHE A 206 -16.88 -8.76 -16.87
C PHE A 206 -18.11 -9.26 -16.12
N THR A 207 -18.36 -10.56 -16.24
CA THR A 207 -19.30 -11.30 -15.42
C THR A 207 -18.60 -12.49 -14.78
N PHE A 208 -18.96 -12.82 -13.56
CA PHE A 208 -18.51 -14.05 -12.93
C PHE A 208 -18.85 -15.25 -13.80
N ASP A 209 -17.88 -16.13 -14.02
CA ASP A 209 -18.05 -17.33 -14.81
C ASP A 209 -18.07 -18.59 -13.93
N SER A 210 -16.97 -18.86 -13.23
CA SER A 210 -16.81 -20.11 -12.48
C SER A 210 -15.77 -20.04 -11.37
N ILE A 211 -15.93 -20.88 -10.33
CA ILE A 211 -14.86 -21.16 -9.36
C ILE A 211 -13.89 -22.17 -9.97
N VAL A 212 -12.59 -21.87 -9.89
CA VAL A 212 -11.51 -22.80 -10.26
C VAL A 212 -11.08 -23.60 -9.04
N SER A 213 -10.85 -22.93 -7.91
CA SER A 213 -10.57 -23.57 -6.62
C SER A 213 -10.99 -22.66 -5.46
N ALA A 214 -11.80 -23.21 -4.55
CA ALA A 214 -12.18 -22.55 -3.31
C ALA A 214 -12.65 -23.63 -2.32
N SER A 215 -12.01 -23.75 -1.16
CA SER A 215 -12.38 -24.76 -0.16
C SER A 215 -13.25 -24.13 0.93
N GLY A 216 -14.42 -24.71 1.21
CA GLY A 216 -15.31 -24.23 2.27
C GLY A 216 -15.90 -22.83 2.01
N ILE A 217 -16.02 -22.43 0.75
CA ILE A 217 -16.47 -21.10 0.33
C ILE A 217 -17.76 -21.20 -0.46
N SER A 218 -18.72 -20.35 -0.14
CA SER A 218 -19.91 -20.13 -0.96
C SER A 218 -19.77 -18.85 -1.78
N THR A 219 -20.37 -18.81 -2.97
CA THR A 219 -20.20 -17.73 -3.94
C THR A 219 -21.55 -17.27 -4.48
N SER A 220 -21.72 -15.96 -4.64
CA SER A 220 -22.92 -15.35 -5.20
C SER A 220 -22.59 -14.04 -5.93
N GLY A 221 -23.53 -13.57 -6.76
CA GLY A 221 -23.38 -12.35 -7.55
C GLY A 221 -22.76 -12.57 -8.92
N THR A 222 -22.80 -11.51 -9.75
CA THR A 222 -22.39 -11.57 -11.17
C THR A 222 -21.32 -10.54 -11.49
N SER A 223 -21.62 -9.24 -11.35
CA SER A 223 -20.65 -8.14 -11.51
C SER A 223 -19.93 -7.80 -10.20
N ILE A 224 -20.60 -8.01 -9.07
CA ILE A 224 -20.00 -7.98 -7.74
C ILE A 224 -20.06 -9.39 -7.20
N VAL A 225 -18.91 -10.03 -7.09
CA VAL A 225 -18.80 -11.41 -6.59
C VAL A 225 -18.61 -11.36 -5.09
N THR A 226 -19.52 -12.00 -4.37
CA THR A 226 -19.43 -12.15 -2.91
C THR A 226 -19.05 -13.58 -2.59
N PHE A 227 -17.90 -13.76 -1.96
CA PHE A 227 -17.46 -15.03 -1.39
C PHE A 227 -17.65 -14.99 0.13
N THR A 228 -18.24 -16.04 0.69
CA THR A 228 -18.32 -16.21 2.14
C THR A 228 -17.60 -17.49 2.54
N ALA A 229 -16.79 -17.40 3.58
CA ALA A 229 -16.08 -18.55 4.16
C ALA A 229 -16.47 -18.72 5.63
N GLY A 230 -16.31 -19.95 6.13
CA GLY A 230 -16.44 -20.26 7.56
C GLY A 230 -15.31 -19.65 8.40
N ALA A 231 -14.92 -20.35 9.47
CA ALA A 231 -13.84 -19.86 10.31
C ALA A 231 -12.49 -19.82 9.56
N LEU A 232 -11.75 -18.72 9.70
CA LEU A 232 -10.36 -18.59 9.26
C LEU A 232 -9.47 -18.45 10.50
N PRO A 233 -8.84 -19.55 10.95
CA PRO A 233 -8.04 -19.53 12.17
C PRO A 233 -6.86 -18.56 12.12
N THR A 234 -6.39 -18.13 13.28
CA THR A 234 -5.19 -17.29 13.38
C THR A 234 -4.00 -17.91 12.66
N GLY A 235 -3.29 -17.07 11.89
CA GLY A 235 -2.11 -17.45 11.11
C GLY A 235 -2.41 -18.17 9.80
N ASN A 236 -3.67 -18.59 9.57
CA ASN A 236 -4.05 -19.30 8.36
C ASN A 236 -4.50 -18.37 7.25
N SER A 237 -4.44 -18.89 6.02
CA SER A 237 -4.96 -18.24 4.81
C SER A 237 -6.06 -19.06 4.17
N THR A 238 -7.01 -18.37 3.54
CA THR A 238 -7.92 -18.95 2.55
C THR A 238 -7.61 -18.39 1.16
N ILE A 239 -7.70 -19.24 0.14
CA ILE A 239 -7.35 -18.91 -1.25
C ILE A 239 -8.56 -19.18 -2.13
N ILE A 240 -8.92 -18.20 -2.95
CA ILE A 240 -10.02 -18.26 -3.92
C ILE A 240 -9.43 -18.06 -5.30
N THR A 241 -9.56 -19.04 -6.18
CA THR A 241 -9.27 -18.88 -7.61
C THR A 241 -10.58 -18.97 -8.38
N PHE A 242 -10.89 -17.97 -9.18
CA PHE A 242 -12.13 -17.89 -9.94
C PHE A 242 -11.90 -17.28 -11.33
N LYS A 243 -12.81 -17.56 -12.26
CA LYS A 243 -12.85 -17.00 -13.59
C LYS A 243 -13.95 -15.96 -13.71
N ALA A 244 -13.65 -14.88 -14.41
CA ALA A 244 -14.63 -13.95 -14.91
C ALA A 244 -14.51 -13.88 -16.43
N LYS A 245 -15.65 -13.77 -17.11
CA LYS A 245 -15.74 -13.73 -18.56
C LYS A 245 -16.20 -12.38 -19.07
N VAL A 246 -15.66 -11.99 -20.22
CA VAL A 246 -16.22 -10.95 -21.08
C VAL A 246 -16.93 -11.66 -22.22
N PRO A 247 -18.25 -11.47 -22.39
CA PRO A 247 -18.97 -12.04 -23.52
C PRO A 247 -18.42 -11.57 -24.87
N ALA A 248 -18.53 -12.40 -25.91
CA ALA A 248 -18.26 -12.00 -27.27
C ALA A 248 -19.04 -10.71 -27.62
N GLY A 249 -18.35 -9.73 -28.21
CA GLY A 249 -18.99 -8.48 -28.65
C GLY A 249 -19.75 -8.67 -29.95
N ASP A 250 -20.99 -8.16 -30.04
CA ASP A 250 -21.55 -7.76 -31.33
C ASP A 250 -20.78 -6.52 -31.77
N ASN A 251 -20.07 -6.61 -32.90
CA ASN A 251 -19.23 -5.55 -33.48
C ASN A 251 -20.02 -4.27 -33.89
N SER A 252 -21.26 -4.12 -33.45
CA SER A 252 -22.15 -3.00 -33.74
C SER A 252 -22.60 -2.18 -32.51
N SER A 253 -22.14 -2.51 -31.29
CA SER A 253 -22.38 -1.70 -30.08
C SER A 253 -21.23 -0.71 -29.81
N SER A 254 -21.57 0.54 -29.47
CA SER A 254 -20.63 1.61 -29.11
C SER A 254 -20.12 1.56 -27.66
N ASP A 255 -20.17 0.39 -27.00
CA ASP A 255 -19.57 0.22 -25.68
C ASP A 255 -18.03 0.18 -25.77
N PRO A 256 -17.30 0.67 -24.75
CA PRO A 256 -15.85 0.75 -24.79
C PRO A 256 -15.25 -0.65 -24.87
N ILE A 257 -14.59 -0.94 -25.99
CA ILE A 257 -13.65 -2.06 -26.16
C ILE A 257 -12.67 -1.98 -25.00
N VAL A 258 -12.63 -3.01 -24.16
CA VAL A 258 -11.61 -3.01 -23.11
C VAL A 258 -10.31 -3.55 -23.71
N PRO A 259 -9.22 -2.75 -23.76
CA PRO A 259 -7.99 -3.15 -24.42
C PRO A 259 -7.28 -4.29 -23.68
N ALA A 260 -6.46 -5.05 -24.40
CA ALA A 260 -5.52 -5.98 -23.77
C ALA A 260 -4.65 -5.24 -22.73
N GLY A 261 -4.56 -5.78 -21.50
CA GLY A 261 -3.68 -5.27 -20.45
C GLY A 261 -4.22 -4.13 -19.57
N THR A 262 -5.54 -3.86 -19.53
CA THR A 262 -6.04 -2.84 -18.58
C THR A 262 -7.38 -3.21 -17.95
N TYR A 263 -7.34 -4.18 -17.04
CA TYR A 263 -8.49 -4.54 -16.21
C TYR A 263 -8.08 -4.53 -14.74
N HIS A 264 -8.55 -3.53 -14.02
CA HIS A 264 -8.25 -3.37 -12.61
C HIS A 264 -9.44 -3.77 -11.78
N ASN A 265 -9.18 -4.52 -10.72
CA ASN A 265 -10.22 -5.19 -9.97
C ASN A 265 -9.91 -5.13 -8.48
N SER A 266 -10.74 -4.46 -7.71
CA SER A 266 -10.56 -4.28 -6.27
C SER A 266 -11.29 -5.36 -5.48
N VAL A 267 -10.70 -5.79 -4.37
CA VAL A 267 -11.34 -6.71 -3.42
C VAL A 267 -11.31 -6.07 -2.04
N MET A 268 -12.42 -6.25 -1.30
CA MET A 268 -12.54 -5.82 0.08
C MET A 268 -12.95 -7.02 0.93
N VAL A 269 -12.28 -7.17 2.07
CA VAL A 269 -12.41 -8.34 2.93
C VAL A 269 -12.77 -7.95 4.34
N TYR A 270 -13.65 -8.74 4.94
CA TYR A 270 -14.16 -8.55 6.28
C TYR A 270 -14.33 -9.88 7.00
N GLY A 271 -14.15 -9.94 8.32
CA GLY A 271 -14.41 -11.11 9.15
C GLY A 271 -14.88 -10.71 10.55
N HIS A 272 -15.47 -11.63 11.29
CA HIS A 272 -15.92 -11.44 12.68
C HIS A 272 -14.98 -12.18 13.62
N PHE A 273 -14.83 -11.79 14.88
CA PHE A 273 -14.13 -12.61 15.88
C PHE A 273 -14.73 -12.37 17.26
N VAL A 274 -14.51 -13.30 18.18
CA VAL A 274 -14.95 -13.20 19.57
C VAL A 274 -13.75 -13.42 20.50
N PRO A 275 -13.32 -12.42 21.28
CA PRO A 275 -12.25 -12.59 22.26
C PRO A 275 -12.73 -13.43 23.44
N THR A 276 -11.85 -14.29 23.98
CA THR A 276 -12.14 -15.06 25.19
C THR A 276 -11.92 -14.22 26.45
N GLY A 277 -12.93 -13.42 26.81
CA GLY A 277 -12.99 -12.61 28.02
C GLY A 277 -14.34 -11.90 28.09
N ASN A 278 -14.76 -11.40 29.25
CA ASN A 278 -16.12 -10.84 29.49
C ASN A 278 -16.44 -9.55 28.71
N GLY A 279 -15.69 -9.22 27.65
CA GLY A 279 -15.95 -8.13 26.73
C GLY A 279 -16.59 -8.63 25.44
N VAL A 280 -17.65 -7.97 25.01
CA VAL A 280 -18.22 -8.15 23.67
C VAL A 280 -17.23 -7.57 22.67
N GLY A 281 -16.37 -8.43 22.08
CA GLY A 281 -15.34 -7.99 21.14
C GLY A 281 -15.90 -7.61 19.78
N GLN A 282 -15.31 -6.57 19.20
CA GLN A 282 -15.73 -5.90 17.97
C GLN A 282 -14.61 -5.93 16.93
N TYR A 283 -15.06 -5.82 15.68
CA TYR A 283 -14.55 -6.29 14.39
C TYR A 283 -13.14 -5.86 13.91
N PRO A 284 -12.52 -6.62 12.96
CA PRO A 284 -11.28 -6.28 12.26
C PRO A 284 -11.38 -5.08 11.34
N ASP A 285 -10.31 -4.27 11.30
CA ASP A 285 -10.03 -3.35 10.20
C ASP A 285 -10.02 -4.15 8.87
N PRO A 286 -10.74 -3.72 7.82
CA PRO A 286 -10.75 -4.41 6.55
C PRO A 286 -9.52 -4.03 5.74
N VAL A 287 -9.09 -5.00 4.93
CA VAL A 287 -7.94 -4.86 4.05
C VAL A 287 -8.40 -4.92 2.61
N VAL A 288 -7.75 -4.12 1.79
CA VAL A 288 -8.00 -3.95 0.36
C VAL A 288 -6.72 -4.32 -0.38
N SER A 289 -6.83 -5.07 -1.47
CA SER A 289 -5.73 -5.28 -2.41
C SER A 289 -6.14 -4.84 -3.80
N ASP A 290 -5.29 -4.04 -4.44
CA ASP A 290 -5.37 -3.71 -5.87
C ASP A 290 -4.30 -4.47 -6.66
N TYR A 291 -4.70 -4.99 -7.81
CA TYR A 291 -3.81 -5.56 -8.81
C TYR A 291 -3.54 -4.51 -9.89
N ASP A 292 -2.29 -4.09 -10.02
CA ASP A 292 -1.81 -3.21 -11.07
C ASP A 292 -0.80 -3.99 -11.94
N ASP A 293 -1.13 -4.19 -13.22
CA ASP A 293 -0.37 -4.93 -14.23
C ASP A 293 0.87 -4.16 -14.75
N ASN A 294 1.45 -3.29 -13.91
CA ASN A 294 2.66 -2.53 -14.25
C ASN A 294 3.81 -2.77 -13.26
N ARG A 295 3.74 -3.83 -12.45
CA ARG A 295 4.84 -4.21 -11.55
C ARG A 295 5.93 -4.98 -12.31
N GLU A 296 6.91 -4.20 -12.77
CA GLU A 296 8.31 -4.57 -13.01
C GLU A 296 8.55 -5.85 -13.83
N SER A 297 8.45 -5.73 -15.16
CA SER A 297 9.33 -6.49 -16.06
C SER A 297 10.59 -5.66 -16.31
N ASP A 298 11.76 -6.21 -15.94
CA ASP A 298 13.13 -5.75 -16.24
C ASP A 298 13.93 -5.08 -15.10
N GLU A 299 14.01 -5.71 -13.93
CA GLU A 299 15.03 -5.45 -12.91
C GLU A 299 15.97 -6.67 -12.76
N ASP A 300 16.74 -6.98 -13.80
CA ASP A 300 17.86 -7.93 -13.71
C ASP A 300 19.13 -7.20 -13.24
N VAL A 301 19.38 -7.16 -11.92
CA VAL A 301 20.69 -6.75 -11.39
C VAL A 301 21.65 -7.95 -11.41
N ALA A 302 22.10 -8.35 -12.59
CA ALA A 302 23.21 -9.31 -12.69
C ALA A 302 24.55 -8.60 -12.40
N ILE A 303 25.16 -8.89 -11.24
CA ILE A 303 26.53 -8.47 -10.93
C ILE A 303 27.39 -9.68 -10.52
N THR A 304 28.43 -9.93 -11.29
CA THR A 304 29.55 -10.82 -10.96
C THR A 304 30.75 -10.01 -10.52
N ARG A 305 31.35 -10.30 -9.35
CA ARG A 305 32.73 -9.89 -9.09
C ARG A 305 33.52 -10.82 -8.17
N SER A 306 34.76 -11.01 -8.57
CA SER A 306 35.85 -11.75 -7.96
C SER A 306 36.26 -11.21 -6.57
N THR A 307 36.58 -12.14 -5.68
CA THR A 307 37.08 -11.99 -4.31
C THR A 307 38.31 -11.08 -4.17
N PRO A 308 38.53 -10.46 -2.99
CA PRO A 308 39.65 -10.94 -2.17
C PRO A 308 39.44 -10.98 -0.63
N SER A 309 40.23 -11.89 -0.05
CA SER A 309 40.73 -12.21 1.31
C SER A 309 40.73 -11.17 2.47
N PRO A 310 40.96 -11.62 3.74
CA PRO A 310 40.48 -10.97 4.96
C PRO A 310 41.37 -9.86 5.54
N THR A 311 40.68 -9.06 6.35
CA THR A 311 41.03 -8.02 7.32
C THR A 311 42.40 -8.10 8.01
N PRO A 312 43.11 -6.96 8.15
CA PRO A 312 43.96 -6.71 9.30
C PRO A 312 43.24 -5.80 10.32
N THR A 313 43.22 -6.25 11.58
CA THR A 313 42.79 -5.49 12.76
C THR A 313 43.71 -4.28 12.99
N PRO A 314 43.20 -3.05 13.24
CA PRO A 314 44.03 -1.98 13.77
C PRO A 314 43.89 -1.83 15.30
N THR A 315 45.04 -1.73 15.94
CA THR A 315 45.31 -1.30 17.32
C THR A 315 44.76 0.12 17.58
N PRO A 316 44.17 0.43 18.75
CA PRO A 316 43.65 1.77 19.02
C PRO A 316 44.76 2.76 19.35
N SER A 317 44.70 3.95 18.73
CA SER A 317 45.45 5.17 19.10
C SER A 317 44.43 6.27 19.44
N PRO A 318 44.67 7.13 20.45
CA PRO A 318 43.59 7.92 21.07
C PRO A 318 43.34 9.28 20.39
N THR A 319 42.08 9.71 20.53
CA THR A 319 41.55 11.09 20.47
C THR A 319 41.46 11.76 19.10
N SER A 320 40.40 11.43 18.37
CA SER A 320 39.68 12.36 17.50
C SER A 320 38.24 12.49 18.01
N THR A 321 37.78 13.72 18.28
CA THR A 321 36.38 14.04 18.57
C THR A 321 35.52 14.08 17.30
N ALA A 322 36.11 13.96 16.12
CA ALA A 322 35.40 13.91 14.85
C ALA A 322 34.91 12.49 14.56
N PHE A 323 33.65 12.39 14.10
CA PHE A 323 33.04 11.13 13.67
C PHE A 323 33.94 10.45 12.62
N PRO A 324 34.33 9.18 12.81
CA PRO A 324 35.33 8.53 11.98
C PRO A 324 34.86 8.42 10.53
N HIS A 325 35.72 8.75 9.57
CA HIS A 325 35.49 8.51 8.14
C HIS A 325 36.30 7.27 7.68
N PRO A 326 35.79 6.44 6.76
CA PRO A 326 36.53 5.29 6.25
C PRO A 326 37.87 5.72 5.62
N ALA A 327 38.93 4.93 5.81
CA ALA A 327 40.26 5.24 5.29
C ALA A 327 40.36 5.08 3.75
N SER A 328 39.45 4.30 3.14
CA SER A 328 39.36 4.06 1.70
C SER A 328 37.90 4.10 1.26
N ASP A 329 37.65 4.38 -0.02
CA ASP A 329 36.31 4.37 -0.62
C ASP A 329 35.68 2.96 -0.49
N PRO A 330 34.62 2.79 0.32
CA PRO A 330 33.98 1.49 0.47
C PRO A 330 33.00 1.19 -0.68
N LEU A 331 32.63 2.20 -1.49
CA LEU A 331 31.60 2.11 -2.51
C LEU A 331 32.17 1.93 -3.92
N THR A 332 33.15 1.03 -4.06
CA THR A 332 33.89 0.84 -5.32
C THR A 332 33.05 0.26 -6.47
N CYS A 333 31.86 -0.27 -6.19
CA CYS A 333 30.91 -0.71 -7.20
C CYS A 333 30.15 0.46 -7.85
N LEU A 334 30.17 1.66 -7.26
CA LEU A 334 29.41 2.80 -7.77
C LEU A 334 30.31 3.74 -8.58
N SER A 335 29.90 4.02 -9.82
CA SER A 335 30.44 5.07 -10.66
C SER A 335 29.53 6.29 -10.61
N LEU A 336 29.97 7.33 -9.91
CA LEU A 336 29.23 8.58 -9.78
C LEU A 336 29.22 9.35 -11.11
N GLY A 337 28.05 9.83 -11.53
CA GLY A 337 27.94 10.55 -12.81
C GLY A 337 28.28 9.69 -14.03
N GLY A 338 28.23 8.35 -13.90
CA GLY A 338 28.54 7.42 -14.99
C GLY A 338 27.52 7.41 -16.11
N ALA A 339 26.38 8.09 -15.94
CA ALA A 339 25.41 8.35 -16.99
C ALA A 339 24.74 9.72 -16.81
N THR A 340 24.12 10.24 -17.86
CA THR A 340 23.31 11.47 -17.78
C THR A 340 22.16 11.29 -16.78
N SER A 341 21.86 12.29 -15.96
CA SER A 341 20.73 12.21 -15.04
C SER A 341 19.41 12.06 -15.81
N ILE A 342 18.44 11.40 -15.18
CA ILE A 342 17.11 11.19 -15.78
C ILE A 342 16.27 12.42 -15.49
N ASN A 343 15.61 12.96 -16.52
CA ASN A 343 14.67 14.05 -16.36
C ASN A 343 13.27 13.49 -16.10
N PHE A 344 12.88 13.42 -14.82
CA PHE A 344 11.59 12.89 -14.40
C PHE A 344 10.44 13.87 -14.64
N THR A 345 9.26 13.35 -14.97
CA THR A 345 8.06 14.13 -15.31
C THR A 345 7.47 14.91 -14.13
N ASP A 346 7.67 14.41 -12.91
CA ASP A 346 7.13 14.94 -11.65
C ASP A 346 8.17 15.68 -10.78
N VAL A 347 9.41 15.82 -11.27
CA VAL A 347 10.48 16.57 -10.58
C VAL A 347 10.62 17.94 -11.21
N SER A 348 10.11 18.98 -10.55
CA SER A 348 10.19 20.34 -11.07
C SER A 348 11.63 20.88 -11.03
N GLY A 349 11.96 21.80 -11.93
CA GLY A 349 13.28 22.44 -11.94
C GLY A 349 13.58 23.27 -10.68
N SER A 350 12.56 23.64 -9.90
CA SER A 350 12.68 24.34 -8.63
C SER A 350 12.59 23.42 -7.41
N ASP A 351 12.51 22.10 -7.60
CA ASP A 351 12.46 21.14 -6.50
C ASP A 351 13.78 21.16 -5.71
N PRO A 352 13.77 21.48 -4.40
CA PRO A 352 14.99 21.55 -3.59
C PRO A 352 15.73 20.21 -3.49
N GLN A 353 15.07 19.09 -3.76
CA GLN A 353 15.67 17.76 -3.74
C GLN A 353 16.19 17.30 -5.11
N ARG A 354 15.97 18.06 -6.18
CA ARG A 354 16.41 17.72 -7.54
C ARG A 354 17.90 17.37 -7.64
N PRO A 355 18.85 18.10 -7.02
CA PRO A 355 20.27 17.75 -7.11
C PRO A 355 20.59 16.34 -6.56
N TYR A 356 19.87 15.89 -5.53
CA TYR A 356 20.02 14.55 -4.97
C TYR A 356 19.42 13.48 -5.88
N ILE A 357 18.28 13.78 -6.50
CA ILE A 357 17.63 12.89 -7.47
C ILE A 357 18.48 12.73 -8.73
N ASP A 358 19.04 13.84 -9.24
CA ASP A 358 19.97 13.85 -10.36
C ASP A 358 21.25 13.06 -10.03
N PHE A 359 21.78 13.22 -8.82
CA PHE A 359 22.93 12.46 -8.33
C PHE A 359 22.67 10.95 -8.33
N LEU A 360 21.55 10.49 -7.76
CA LEU A 360 21.23 9.06 -7.71
C LEU A 360 20.90 8.49 -9.08
N SER A 361 20.19 9.24 -9.92
CA SER A 361 19.83 8.78 -11.27
C SER A 361 21.03 8.72 -12.20
N SER A 362 22.04 9.59 -12.03
CA SER A 362 23.29 9.56 -12.79
C SER A 362 24.33 8.56 -12.26
N THR A 363 24.14 8.03 -11.06
CA THR A 363 25.03 7.02 -10.46
C THR A 363 24.70 5.63 -11.02
N VAL A 364 25.72 4.95 -11.53
CA VAL A 364 25.60 3.61 -12.14
C VAL A 364 26.49 2.59 -11.43
N PHE A 365 26.20 1.31 -11.61
CA PHE A 365 27.08 0.24 -11.17
C PHE A 365 28.27 0.08 -12.14
N ALA A 366 29.49 0.02 -11.61
CA ALA A 366 30.72 0.06 -12.38
C ALA A 366 30.92 -1.18 -13.28
N ASP A 367 30.39 -2.32 -12.86
CA ASP A 367 30.37 -3.59 -13.61
C ASP A 367 29.17 -3.72 -14.55
N ASN A 368 28.10 -2.96 -14.31
CA ASN A 368 26.93 -2.88 -15.18
C ASN A 368 26.47 -1.41 -15.36
N PRO A 369 27.14 -0.64 -16.23
CA PRO A 369 26.85 0.79 -16.41
C PRO A 369 25.44 1.10 -16.96
N SER A 370 24.72 0.09 -17.46
CA SER A 370 23.31 0.21 -17.87
C SER A 370 22.34 0.23 -16.68
N THR A 371 22.82 -0.18 -15.50
CA THR A 371 22.03 -0.18 -14.27
C THR A 371 22.38 1.04 -13.43
N ARG A 372 21.36 1.87 -13.18
CA ARG A 372 21.44 3.06 -12.32
C ARG A 372 21.01 2.69 -10.92
N LEU A 373 21.52 3.41 -9.92
CA LEU A 373 21.12 3.23 -8.52
C LEU A 373 19.64 3.63 -8.29
N SER A 374 19.13 4.59 -9.06
CA SER A 374 17.71 4.96 -9.07
C SER A 374 17.23 5.31 -10.47
N LYS A 375 16.11 4.73 -10.92
CA LYS A 375 15.57 4.93 -12.28
C LYS A 375 14.17 5.56 -12.33
N GLY A 376 13.54 5.79 -11.18
CA GLY A 376 12.13 6.20 -11.12
C GLY A 376 11.18 5.08 -11.56
N TYR A 377 10.00 5.45 -12.01
CA TYR A 377 8.95 4.56 -12.50
C TYR A 377 8.94 4.50 -14.03
N THR A 378 8.28 3.48 -14.59
CA THR A 378 8.17 3.25 -16.04
C THR A 378 7.38 4.33 -16.77
N ASP A 379 6.50 5.05 -16.06
CA ASP A 379 5.76 6.21 -16.58
C ASP A 379 6.63 7.48 -16.71
N GLY A 380 7.92 7.40 -16.36
CA GLY A 380 8.87 8.49 -16.41
C GLY A 380 8.84 9.41 -15.18
N SER A 381 8.04 9.10 -14.17
CA SER A 381 8.04 9.83 -12.89
C SER A 381 9.13 9.30 -11.94
N PHE A 382 9.53 10.11 -10.97
CA PHE A 382 10.33 9.69 -9.82
C PHE A 382 9.44 9.24 -8.64
N GLY A 383 8.17 9.68 -8.63
CA GLY A 383 7.21 9.55 -7.53
C GLY A 383 7.67 10.25 -6.27
N VAL A 384 8.00 11.54 -6.38
CA VAL A 384 8.62 12.37 -5.33
C VAL A 384 7.87 12.36 -3.99
N ASN A 385 6.55 12.15 -4.01
CA ASN A 385 5.68 12.15 -2.83
C ASN A 385 5.28 10.73 -2.39
N ASN A 386 5.66 9.71 -3.13
CA ASN A 386 5.36 8.34 -2.77
C ASN A 386 6.24 7.93 -1.58
N THR A 387 5.71 7.08 -0.71
CA THR A 387 6.52 6.41 0.31
C THR A 387 7.34 5.29 -0.33
N LEU A 388 8.52 5.00 0.23
CA LEU A 388 9.26 3.80 -0.15
C LEU A 388 8.82 2.63 0.71
N THR A 389 8.70 1.48 0.08
CA THR A 389 8.51 0.22 0.75
C THR A 389 9.81 -0.26 1.42
N ARG A 390 9.69 -1.12 2.44
CA ARG A 390 10.83 -1.77 3.10
C ARG A 390 11.70 -2.54 2.12
N PHE A 391 11.11 -3.19 1.13
CA PHE A 391 11.84 -3.90 0.08
C PHE A 391 12.67 -2.93 -0.78
N GLU A 392 12.06 -1.89 -1.34
CA GLU A 392 12.75 -0.91 -2.18
C GLU A 392 13.94 -0.26 -1.45
N LEU A 393 13.73 0.13 -0.19
CA LEU A 393 14.80 0.68 0.63
C LEU A 393 15.91 -0.34 0.86
N THR A 394 15.58 -1.61 1.14
CA THR A 394 16.57 -2.66 1.37
C THR A 394 17.40 -2.91 0.12
N LYS A 395 16.76 -2.97 -1.05
CA LYS A 395 17.44 -3.06 -2.35
C LYS A 395 18.38 -1.88 -2.57
N MET A 396 17.91 -0.65 -2.34
CA MET A 396 18.74 0.55 -2.43
C MET A 396 19.91 0.54 -1.43
N ALA A 397 19.69 0.06 -0.21
CA ALA A 397 20.74 0.00 0.82
C ALA A 397 21.81 -1.04 0.50
N LEU A 398 21.43 -2.22 -0.03
CA LEU A 398 22.41 -3.22 -0.49
C LEU A 398 23.20 -2.69 -1.68
N GLY A 399 22.53 -2.16 -2.70
CA GLY A 399 23.19 -1.58 -3.88
C GLY A 399 24.09 -0.39 -3.53
N GLY A 400 23.58 0.52 -2.69
CA GLY A 400 24.29 1.70 -2.19
C GLY A 400 25.50 1.39 -1.31
N ASN A 401 25.59 0.16 -0.79
CA ASN A 401 26.72 -0.34 0.01
C ASN A 401 27.54 -1.42 -0.71
N CYS A 402 27.34 -1.58 -2.03
CA CYS A 402 28.06 -2.58 -2.83
C CYS A 402 27.93 -4.01 -2.33
N MET A 403 26.79 -4.34 -1.72
CA MET A 403 26.48 -5.70 -1.29
C MET A 403 25.85 -6.49 -2.44
N ASN A 404 26.61 -7.47 -2.91
CA ASN A 404 26.17 -8.35 -3.98
C ASN A 404 25.27 -9.48 -3.42
N TYR A 405 24.00 -9.47 -3.82
CA TYR A 405 23.03 -10.52 -3.52
C TYR A 405 22.78 -11.47 -4.71
N VAL A 406 23.31 -11.18 -5.90
CA VAL A 406 23.13 -12.01 -7.10
C VAL A 406 24.30 -12.96 -7.34
N GLY A 407 25.53 -12.49 -7.17
CA GLY A 407 26.74 -13.32 -7.22
C GLY A 407 26.97 -14.16 -5.96
N SER A 408 26.30 -13.82 -4.86
CA SER A 408 26.29 -14.60 -3.62
C SER A 408 24.83 -14.71 -3.13
N PRO A 409 24.01 -15.53 -3.81
CA PRO A 409 22.59 -15.61 -3.52
C PRO A 409 22.39 -16.18 -2.12
N ALA A 410 21.69 -15.41 -1.31
CA ALA A 410 21.16 -15.84 -0.03
C ALA A 410 19.65 -15.66 -0.09
N PRO A 411 18.90 -16.61 -0.71
CA PRO A 411 17.45 -16.56 -0.71
C PRO A 411 16.91 -16.44 0.70
N ASN A 412 15.77 -15.78 0.83
CA ASN A 412 15.08 -15.73 2.09
C ASN A 412 14.70 -17.15 2.54
N THR A 413 15.01 -17.47 3.78
CA THR A 413 14.67 -18.75 4.42
C THR A 413 13.83 -18.56 5.68
N PHE A 414 13.80 -17.36 6.22
CA PHE A 414 13.26 -17.05 7.53
C PHE A 414 11.87 -16.41 7.45
N PHE A 415 11.71 -15.40 6.60
CA PHE A 415 10.46 -14.65 6.53
C PHE A 415 9.40 -15.38 5.70
N ASN A 416 8.20 -15.54 6.24
CA ASN A 416 7.11 -16.27 5.60
C ASN A 416 6.32 -15.42 4.60
N ASP A 417 6.38 -14.10 4.73
CA ASP A 417 5.77 -13.12 3.82
C ASP A 417 6.72 -12.68 2.69
N VAL A 418 7.87 -13.34 2.57
CA VAL A 418 8.86 -13.13 1.51
C VAL A 418 9.02 -14.47 0.78
N PRO A 419 9.07 -14.47 -0.57
CA PRO A 419 9.32 -15.70 -1.33
C PRO A 419 10.59 -16.42 -0.86
N LYS A 420 10.62 -17.75 -1.01
CA LYS A 420 11.79 -18.59 -0.66
C LYS A 420 12.47 -19.16 -1.91
N ASP A 421 12.31 -18.45 -3.02
CA ASP A 421 12.82 -18.79 -4.34
C ASP A 421 13.99 -17.88 -4.73
N ASN A 422 14.36 -17.86 -6.01
CA ASN A 422 15.41 -16.99 -6.53
C ASN A 422 14.85 -15.65 -7.06
N SER A 423 13.64 -15.24 -6.65
CA SER A 423 13.15 -13.90 -6.96
C SER A 423 14.06 -12.84 -6.35
N GLU A 424 14.14 -11.67 -6.99
CA GLU A 424 14.95 -10.56 -6.49
C GLU A 424 14.59 -10.21 -5.04
N MET A 425 13.29 -10.16 -4.73
CA MET A 425 12.79 -9.90 -3.37
C MET A 425 13.34 -10.90 -2.36
N SER A 426 13.31 -12.20 -2.68
CA SER A 426 13.88 -13.25 -1.84
C SER A 426 15.39 -13.06 -1.64
N LEU A 427 16.14 -12.79 -2.71
CA LEU A 427 17.60 -12.65 -2.66
C LEU A 427 18.04 -11.40 -1.89
N VAL A 428 17.39 -10.26 -2.13
CA VAL A 428 17.68 -8.99 -1.44
C VAL A 428 17.40 -9.12 0.05
N ILE A 429 16.21 -9.60 0.42
CA ILE A 429 15.82 -9.66 1.83
C ILE A 429 16.58 -10.77 2.55
N GLY A 430 16.76 -11.93 1.91
CA GLY A 430 17.54 -13.01 2.48
C GLY A 430 19.01 -12.63 2.69
N LYS A 431 19.62 -11.89 1.75
CA LYS A 431 20.96 -11.32 1.94
C LYS A 431 20.98 -10.32 3.09
N ALA A 432 20.05 -9.38 3.13
CA ALA A 432 19.98 -8.40 4.22
C ALA A 432 19.78 -9.06 5.59
N TYR A 433 19.02 -10.14 5.67
CA TYR A 433 18.82 -10.92 6.89
C TYR A 433 20.09 -11.67 7.30
N ALA A 434 20.74 -12.35 6.36
CA ALA A 434 21.99 -13.07 6.61
C ALA A 434 23.11 -12.13 7.10
N GLU A 435 23.12 -10.90 6.61
CA GLU A 435 24.04 -9.84 7.04
C GLU A 435 23.56 -9.09 8.30
N GLY A 436 22.46 -9.50 8.94
CA GLY A 436 21.94 -8.89 10.18
C GLY A 436 21.49 -7.44 10.03
N ILE A 437 21.27 -6.98 8.80
CA ILE A 437 20.80 -5.61 8.50
C ILE A 437 19.32 -5.49 8.81
N VAL A 438 18.56 -6.56 8.56
CA VAL A 438 17.13 -6.65 8.82
C VAL A 438 16.80 -7.87 9.67
N SER A 439 15.89 -7.70 10.64
CA SER A 439 15.44 -8.77 11.53
C SER A 439 13.97 -9.13 11.35
N GLY A 440 13.19 -8.26 10.69
CA GLY A 440 11.73 -8.36 10.65
C GLY A 440 11.07 -8.24 12.03
N ILE A 441 9.80 -8.62 12.11
CA ILE A 441 9.04 -8.76 13.36
C ILE A 441 8.51 -10.19 13.39
N GLY A 442 9.02 -11.01 14.31
CA GLY A 442 8.76 -12.44 14.32
C GLY A 442 9.33 -13.11 13.07
N ASP A 443 8.49 -13.82 12.32
CA ASP A 443 8.82 -14.51 11.07
C ASP A 443 8.39 -13.72 9.82
N ARG A 444 8.20 -12.39 9.93
CA ARG A 444 7.75 -11.54 8.82
C ARG A 444 8.64 -10.32 8.60
N PHE A 445 8.85 -9.96 7.34
CA PHE A 445 9.65 -8.81 6.93
C PHE A 445 8.83 -7.56 6.60
N TYR A 446 7.61 -7.75 6.10
CA TYR A 446 6.69 -6.74 5.56
C TYR A 446 7.27 -5.98 4.36
N PRO A 447 7.54 -6.64 3.21
CA PRO A 447 8.27 -6.02 2.11
C PRO A 447 7.61 -4.76 1.53
N ASN A 448 6.28 -4.69 1.55
CA ASN A 448 5.51 -3.64 0.86
C ASN A 448 5.05 -2.48 1.76
N ILE A 449 5.38 -2.48 3.07
CA ILE A 449 4.96 -1.38 3.94
C ILE A 449 5.92 -0.19 3.83
N PRO A 450 5.40 1.05 3.94
CA PRO A 450 6.22 2.25 4.03
C PRO A 450 7.23 2.20 5.18
N VAL A 451 8.40 2.80 4.96
CA VAL A 451 9.46 2.91 5.98
C VAL A 451 9.38 4.21 6.77
N THR A 452 9.71 4.13 8.06
CA THR A 452 9.95 5.30 8.91
C THR A 452 11.41 5.78 8.84
N TYR A 453 11.73 6.98 9.37
CA TYR A 453 13.11 7.45 9.45
C TYR A 453 14.00 6.52 10.28
N GLY A 454 13.48 5.92 11.37
CA GLY A 454 14.22 4.97 12.19
C GLY A 454 14.60 3.71 11.41
N GLU A 455 13.63 3.16 10.67
CA GLU A 455 13.86 2.00 9.80
C GLU A 455 14.78 2.34 8.64
N MET A 456 14.63 3.54 8.05
CA MET A 456 15.46 4.04 6.97
C MET A 456 16.94 4.05 7.37
N VAL A 457 17.27 4.67 8.50
CA VAL A 457 18.66 4.74 8.96
C VAL A 457 19.18 3.39 9.41
N LYS A 458 18.33 2.55 10.02
CA LYS A 458 18.72 1.19 10.43
C LYS A 458 19.12 0.33 9.23
N ILE A 459 18.33 0.36 8.15
CA ILE A 459 18.61 -0.41 6.93
C ILE A 459 19.76 0.22 6.15
N LEU A 460 19.75 1.53 5.89
CA LEU A 460 20.75 2.20 5.07
C LEU A 460 22.14 2.24 5.73
N VAL A 461 22.20 2.68 6.98
CA VAL A 461 23.47 2.84 7.70
C VAL A 461 23.94 1.48 8.24
N GLY A 462 23.01 0.63 8.66
CA GLY A 462 23.32 -0.72 9.14
C GLY A 462 23.88 -1.65 8.06
N ALA A 463 23.59 -1.36 6.79
CA ALA A 463 24.22 -1.99 5.64
C ALA A 463 25.68 -1.54 5.41
N GLY A 464 26.14 -0.49 6.08
CA GLY A 464 27.42 0.14 5.83
C GLY A 464 28.55 -0.30 6.75
N VAL A 465 29.74 0.23 6.45
CA VAL A 465 31.01 -0.07 7.14
C VAL A 465 31.06 0.30 8.63
N TYR A 466 30.08 1.04 9.14
CA TYR A 466 30.01 1.43 10.55
C TYR A 466 29.30 0.40 11.43
N PHE A 467 28.66 -0.60 10.82
CA PHE A 467 27.93 -1.63 11.53
C PHE A 467 28.39 -3.01 11.06
N ASN A 468 28.36 -3.98 11.97
CA ASN A 468 28.62 -5.38 11.71
C ASN A 468 27.42 -6.17 12.26
N HIS A 469 26.62 -6.75 11.38
CA HIS A 469 25.38 -7.46 11.74
C HIS A 469 24.47 -6.66 12.68
N GLY A 470 24.19 -5.41 12.31
CA GLY A 470 23.32 -4.51 13.09
C GLY A 470 23.95 -3.96 14.39
N THR A 471 25.19 -4.33 14.70
CA THR A 471 25.93 -3.82 15.86
C THR A 471 26.93 -2.76 15.43
N PRO A 472 26.98 -1.57 16.05
CA PRO A 472 27.95 -0.55 15.66
C PRO A 472 29.38 -1.04 15.92
N VAL A 473 30.29 -0.84 14.95
CA VAL A 473 31.73 -1.11 15.11
C VAL A 473 32.30 -0.25 16.25
N THR A 474 31.88 1.02 16.29
CA THR A 474 32.20 1.96 17.38
C THR A 474 30.93 2.70 17.79
N ALA A 475 30.52 2.52 19.04
CA ALA A 475 29.36 3.21 19.59
C ALA A 475 29.57 4.74 19.60
N GLN A 476 28.54 5.48 19.24
CA GLN A 476 28.51 6.94 19.32
C GLN A 476 27.87 7.37 20.62
N ALA A 477 28.32 8.51 21.15
CA ALA A 477 27.70 9.13 22.31
C ALA A 477 26.29 9.60 21.97
N ASP A 478 25.35 9.30 22.86
CA ASP A 478 23.95 9.70 22.74
C ASP A 478 23.82 11.22 22.84
N SER A 479 23.33 11.85 21.77
CA SER A 479 23.15 13.28 21.63
C SER A 479 21.74 13.66 21.16
N LEU A 480 21.00 12.69 20.64
CA LEU A 480 19.64 12.84 20.12
C LEU A 480 18.58 12.67 21.22
N THR A 481 17.55 13.50 21.14
CA THR A 481 16.36 13.43 21.99
C THR A 481 15.21 12.75 21.24
N CYS A 482 14.12 12.42 21.95
CA CYS A 482 12.88 11.85 21.39
C CYS A 482 12.96 10.47 20.73
N ILE A 483 14.10 9.78 20.80
CA ILE A 483 14.16 8.37 20.40
C ILE A 483 13.50 7.56 21.53
N THR A 484 12.37 6.94 21.21
CA THR A 484 11.61 6.06 22.10
C THR A 484 11.88 4.58 21.85
N ASP A 485 12.44 4.22 20.69
CA ASP A 485 12.91 2.88 20.39
C ASP A 485 14.45 2.89 20.34
N GLU A 486 15.07 2.38 21.41
CA GLU A 486 16.52 2.34 21.55
C GLU A 486 17.21 1.49 20.47
N SER A 487 16.48 0.61 19.77
CA SER A 487 17.05 -0.15 18.66
C SER A 487 17.42 0.74 17.46
N PHE A 488 16.92 1.98 17.40
CA PHE A 488 17.33 2.97 16.40
C PHE A 488 18.46 3.89 16.85
N ARG A 489 18.77 3.94 18.15
CA ARG A 489 19.68 4.92 18.78
C ARG A 489 20.98 5.10 18.00
N GLN A 490 21.75 4.02 17.89
CA GLN A 490 23.09 4.09 17.30
C GLN A 490 23.03 4.42 15.80
N PHE A 491 22.05 3.90 15.06
CA PHE A 491 21.87 4.23 13.65
C PHE A 491 21.51 5.71 13.45
N ALA A 492 20.61 6.25 14.27
CA ALA A 492 20.23 7.66 14.24
C ALA A 492 21.41 8.57 14.58
N GLU A 493 22.20 8.24 15.61
CA GLU A 493 23.41 8.99 15.98
C GLU A 493 24.44 9.07 14.84
N HIS A 494 24.64 7.96 14.11
CA HIS A 494 25.49 7.94 12.92
C HIS A 494 24.88 8.76 11.78
N ALA A 495 23.59 8.58 11.49
CA ALA A 495 22.88 9.28 10.43
C ALA A 495 22.88 10.80 10.62
N THR A 496 22.69 11.29 11.85
CA THR A 496 22.75 12.72 12.17
C THR A 496 24.15 13.29 11.98
N ARG A 497 25.21 12.57 12.37
CA ARG A 497 26.60 13.03 12.18
C ARG A 497 26.99 13.10 10.70
N MET A 498 26.38 12.25 9.86
CA MET A 498 26.48 12.30 8.40
C MET A 498 25.49 13.27 7.75
N ASN A 499 24.69 14.00 8.54
CA ASN A 499 23.67 14.94 8.09
C ASN A 499 22.61 14.31 7.14
N LEU A 500 22.27 13.03 7.32
CA LEU A 500 21.32 12.33 6.44
C LEU A 500 19.87 12.76 6.67
N VAL A 501 19.55 13.18 7.90
CA VAL A 501 18.20 13.56 8.33
C VAL A 501 18.25 14.98 8.87
N ASN A 502 17.36 15.84 8.40
CA ASN A 502 17.21 17.19 8.93
C ASN A 502 16.52 17.11 10.29
N LEU A 503 17.23 17.47 11.36
CA LEU A 503 16.65 17.49 12.70
C LEU A 503 15.76 18.73 12.89
N GLY A 504 14.63 18.52 13.57
CA GLY A 504 13.83 19.62 14.08
C GLY A 504 14.49 20.28 15.30
N PRO A 505 13.81 21.27 15.91
CA PRO A 505 14.27 21.90 17.14
C PRO A 505 14.57 20.87 18.24
N GLY A 506 15.62 21.10 19.03
CA GLY A 506 15.94 20.29 20.21
C GLY A 506 16.64 18.95 19.97
N ASN A 507 17.25 18.74 18.80
CA ASN A 507 17.93 17.48 18.42
C ASN A 507 16.99 16.25 18.44
N CYS A 508 15.70 16.47 18.19
CA CYS A 508 14.67 15.44 18.23
C CYS A 508 14.69 14.65 16.91
N PHE A 509 15.04 13.36 16.98
CA PHE A 509 15.10 12.51 15.78
C PHE A 509 13.69 11.97 15.43
N PRO A 510 13.20 12.17 14.20
CA PRO A 510 11.81 11.86 13.83
C PRO A 510 11.59 10.37 13.52
N GLN A 511 12.03 9.47 14.40
CA GLN A 511 12.10 8.01 14.15
C GLN A 511 10.82 7.38 13.60
N ASN A 512 9.64 7.86 13.98
CA ASN A 512 8.35 7.26 13.62
C ASN A 512 7.71 7.89 12.39
N ASN A 513 8.28 8.98 11.87
CA ASN A 513 7.73 9.66 10.70
C ASN A 513 8.05 8.84 9.45
N GLN A 514 7.05 8.62 8.59
CA GLN A 514 7.27 7.99 7.29
C GLN A 514 8.15 8.85 6.40
N VAL A 515 8.99 8.18 5.60
CA VAL A 515 9.88 8.86 4.64
C VAL A 515 9.29 8.75 3.24
N ILE A 516 9.07 9.89 2.62
CA ILE A 516 8.73 9.98 1.20
C ILE A 516 10.00 9.99 0.33
N ARG A 517 9.85 9.55 -0.92
CA ARG A 517 10.92 9.26 -1.89
C ARG A 517 11.93 10.38 -2.07
N ARG A 518 11.49 11.64 -2.09
CA ARG A 518 12.39 12.81 -2.20
C ARG A 518 13.36 12.95 -1.01
N TYR A 519 12.90 12.72 0.22
CA TYR A 519 13.74 12.86 1.41
C TYR A 519 14.63 11.64 1.60
N MET A 520 14.17 10.48 1.15
CA MET A 520 15.00 9.30 1.05
C MET A 520 16.14 9.51 0.05
N ALA A 521 15.83 10.00 -1.16
CA ALA A 521 16.83 10.31 -2.18
C ALA A 521 17.92 11.25 -1.66
N GLN A 522 17.51 12.28 -0.92
CA GLN A 522 18.43 13.17 -0.22
C GLN A 522 19.30 12.42 0.81
N ALA A 523 18.72 11.56 1.64
CA ALA A 523 19.46 10.79 2.64
C ALA A 523 20.49 9.85 2.01
N VAL A 524 20.11 9.07 0.97
CA VAL A 524 21.04 8.16 0.29
C VAL A 524 22.12 8.90 -0.49
N ALA A 525 21.78 10.01 -1.17
CA ALA A 525 22.77 10.83 -1.85
C ALA A 525 23.81 11.35 -0.85
N ARG A 526 23.36 11.92 0.28
CA ARG A 526 24.25 12.40 1.35
C ARG A 526 25.09 11.29 1.95
N TYR A 527 24.52 10.10 2.10
CA TYR A 527 25.24 8.93 2.61
C TYR A 527 26.36 8.48 1.68
N ILE A 528 26.08 8.34 0.39
CA ILE A 528 27.07 7.97 -0.62
C ILE A 528 28.15 9.04 -0.73
N ALA A 529 27.73 10.31 -0.73
CA ALA A 529 28.65 11.44 -0.78
C ALA A 529 29.57 11.49 0.45
N TRP A 530 29.03 11.23 1.64
CA TRP A 530 29.81 11.07 2.86
C TRP A 530 30.85 9.98 2.69
N LEU A 531 30.45 8.74 2.36
CA LEU A 531 31.39 7.60 2.26
C LEU A 531 32.46 7.77 1.17
N LYS A 532 32.14 8.48 0.09
CA LYS A 532 33.09 8.80 -0.99
C LYS A 532 33.89 10.08 -0.74
N ASN A 533 33.65 10.77 0.37
CA ASN A 533 34.27 12.05 0.72
C ASN A 533 34.14 13.10 -0.39
N ILE A 534 32.92 13.25 -0.93
CA ILE A 534 32.60 14.24 -1.95
C ILE A 534 31.54 15.22 -1.46
N THR A 535 31.53 16.41 -2.06
CA THR A 535 30.49 17.41 -1.81
C THR A 535 29.39 17.26 -2.86
N LEU A 536 28.14 17.24 -2.40
CA LEU A 536 26.98 17.32 -3.29
C LEU A 536 26.75 18.77 -3.73
N PRO A 537 26.28 19.01 -4.96
CA PRO A 537 25.95 20.34 -5.46
C PRO A 537 24.87 21.06 -4.65
#